data_AF-A0A438I5W0-F1
#
_entry.id   AF-A0A438I5W0-F1
#
_cell.length_a   1.000
_cell.length_b   1.000
_cell.length_c   1.000
_cell.angle_alpha   90.00
_cell.angle_beta   90.00
_cell.angle_gamma   90.00
#
_symmetry.space_group_name_H-M   'P 1'
#
loop_
_entity.id
_entity.type
_entity.pdbx_description
1 polymer ?
#
loop_
_entity_poly.entity_id
_entity_poly.type
_entity_poly.pdbx_seq_one_letter_code
_entity_poly.pdbx_strand_id
1 'polypeptide(L)'
;MMDLDMALREDEPPKPTNESTEAMRAHYAKWERSNHLSLISIKRSIVEHILGGIPESNNAKEFLVATRLKALDIPIPDKFIVHQALNTLTIFFERNQDCIQRPESVLGCE
;
A
#
# COMPACT_ATOMS: atom_id res chain seq x y z
N MET A 1 24.46 -0.52 4.72
CA MET A 1 23.47 -1.56 4.38
C MET A 1 22.37 -0.87 3.59
N MET A 2 22.11 -1.29 2.34
CA MET A 2 21.00 -0.72 1.57
C MET A 2 19.71 -1.29 2.14
N ASP A 3 18.90 -0.40 2.72
CA ASP A 3 17.58 -0.69 3.27
C ASP A 3 16.61 -0.77 2.09
N LEU A 4 16.61 -1.92 1.42
CA LEU A 4 15.94 -2.13 0.13
C LEU A 4 14.42 -2.18 0.25
N ASP A 5 13.91 -2.57 1.42
CA ASP A 5 12.49 -2.75 1.68
C ASP A 5 11.83 -1.57 2.40
N MET A 6 12.55 -0.47 2.64
CA MET A 6 12.01 0.78 3.19
C MET A 6 10.74 1.22 2.46
N ALA A 7 10.76 1.27 1.13
CA ALA A 7 9.60 1.66 0.32
C ALA A 7 8.44 0.66 0.32
N LEU A 8 8.65 -0.56 0.83
CA LEU A 8 7.59 -1.55 1.01
C LEU A 8 6.92 -1.43 2.39
N ARG A 9 7.63 -0.85 3.38
CA ARG A 9 7.14 -0.67 4.75
C ARG A 9 6.43 0.67 4.92
N GLU A 10 7.03 1.73 4.38
CA GLU A 10 6.57 3.12 4.54
C GLU A 10 5.71 3.56 3.35
N ASP A 11 4.75 4.45 3.60
CA ASP A 11 4.01 5.12 2.52
C ASP A 11 4.87 6.18 1.83
N GLU A 12 4.45 6.66 0.66
CA GLU A 12 5.20 7.67 -0.10
C GLU A 12 5.40 8.93 0.78
N PRO A 13 6.65 9.27 1.14
CA PRO A 13 6.91 10.45 1.94
C PRO A 13 6.56 11.71 1.14
N PRO A 14 6.20 12.82 1.80
CA PRO A 14 5.93 14.08 1.12
C PRO A 14 7.11 14.49 0.25
N LYS A 15 6.84 14.85 -1.01
CA LYS A 15 7.89 15.29 -1.93
C LYS A 15 8.61 16.51 -1.34
N PRO A 16 9.95 16.46 -1.25
CA PRO A 16 10.71 17.57 -0.69
C PRO A 16 10.55 18.80 -1.57
N THR A 17 10.36 19.93 -0.91
CA THR A 17 10.33 21.27 -1.50
C THR A 17 11.68 21.98 -1.29
N ASN A 18 11.86 23.15 -1.90
CA ASN A 18 13.08 23.95 -1.72
C ASN A 18 13.34 24.28 -0.23
N GLU A 19 12.28 24.46 0.55
CA GLU A 19 12.31 24.73 2.00
C GLU A 19 12.58 23.49 2.88
N SER A 20 12.60 22.29 2.29
CA SER A 20 12.80 21.06 3.07
C SER A 20 14.19 20.97 3.66
N THR A 21 14.29 20.43 4.87
CA THR A 21 15.61 20.20 5.50
C THR A 21 16.41 19.15 4.75
N GLU A 22 17.73 19.19 4.89
CA GLU A 22 18.61 18.22 4.25
C GLU A 22 18.29 16.77 4.67
N ALA A 23 17.91 16.57 5.93
CA ALA A 23 17.47 15.27 6.43
C ALA A 23 16.21 14.76 5.71
N MET A 24 15.23 15.64 5.45
CA MET A 24 14.02 15.27 4.71
C MET A 24 14.32 14.91 3.25
N ARG A 25 15.21 15.67 2.59
CA ARG A 25 15.64 15.36 1.22
C ARG A 25 16.40 14.04 1.16
N ALA A 26 17.31 13.81 2.09
CA ALA A 26 18.07 12.56 2.19
C ALA A 26 17.15 11.36 2.46
N HIS A 27 16.14 11.53 3.32
CA HIS A 27 15.11 10.53 3.58
C HIS A 27 14.34 10.17 2.31
N TYR A 28 13.78 11.18 1.62
CA TYR A 28 13.06 10.97 0.36
C TYR A 28 13.94 10.29 -0.69
N ALA A 29 15.20 10.71 -0.86
CA ALA A 29 16.12 10.11 -1.81
C ALA A 29 16.43 8.63 -1.46
N LYS A 30 16.53 8.30 -0.17
CA LYS A 30 16.71 6.91 0.28
C LYS A 30 15.46 6.08 -0.05
N TRP A 31 14.27 6.61 0.25
CA TRP A 31 13.00 5.97 -0.06
C TRP A 31 12.83 5.77 -1.57
N GLU A 32 13.12 6.77 -2.39
CA GLU A 32 13.01 6.71 -3.86
C GLU A 32 13.93 5.63 -4.46
N ARG A 33 15.17 5.51 -3.97
CA ARG A 33 16.09 4.46 -4.39
C ARG A 33 15.57 3.06 -4.01
N SER A 34 15.09 2.90 -2.78
CA SER A 34 14.48 1.63 -2.31
C SER A 34 13.24 1.28 -3.15
N ASN A 35 12.41 2.26 -3.47
CA ASN A 35 11.22 2.12 -4.29
C ASN A 35 11.55 1.63 -5.70
N HIS A 36 12.53 2.27 -6.36
CA HIS A 36 12.95 1.88 -7.70
C HIS A 36 13.53 0.45 -7.74
N LEU A 37 14.40 0.10 -6.79
CA LEU A 37 14.99 -1.24 -6.72
C LEU A 37 13.95 -2.31 -6.41
N SER A 38 13.00 -2.01 -5.52
CA SER A 38 11.88 -2.90 -5.21
C SER A 38 10.99 -3.15 -6.43
N LEU A 39 10.64 -2.10 -7.20
CA LEU A 39 9.87 -2.26 -8.44
C LEU A 39 10.58 -3.18 -9.44
N ILE A 40 11.89 -2.99 -9.65
CA ILE A 40 12.66 -3.86 -10.56
C ILE A 40 12.63 -5.31 -10.05
N SER A 41 12.86 -5.51 -8.75
CA SER A 41 12.87 -6.84 -8.15
C SER A 41 11.52 -7.54 -8.27
N ILE A 42 10.43 -6.83 -7.96
CA ILE A 42 9.06 -7.34 -8.05
C ILE A 42 8.75 -7.70 -9.51
N LYS A 43 8.94 -6.77 -10.46
CA LYS A 43 8.69 -7.01 -11.89
C LYS A 43 9.47 -8.21 -12.45
N ARG A 44 10.71 -8.43 -12.02
CA ARG A 44 11.52 -9.59 -12.43
C ARG A 44 11.07 -10.91 -11.81
N SER A 45 10.48 -10.86 -10.61
CA SER A 45 10.02 -12.05 -9.89
C SER A 45 8.64 -12.55 -10.34
N ILE A 46 7.91 -11.75 -11.13
CA ILE A 46 6.57 -12.06 -11.59
C ILE A 46 6.61 -12.61 -13.02
N VAL A 47 5.75 -13.60 -13.28
CA VAL A 47 5.52 -14.18 -14.61
C VAL A 47 4.74 -13.22 -15.51
N GLU A 48 5.11 -13.15 -16.78
CA GLU A 48 4.64 -12.14 -17.76
C GLU A 48 3.10 -12.05 -17.89
N HIS A 49 2.40 -13.18 -17.78
CA HIS A 49 0.94 -13.22 -17.87
C HIS A 49 0.21 -12.52 -16.71
N ILE A 50 0.84 -12.43 -15.52
CA ILE A 50 0.32 -11.66 -14.39
C ILE A 50 0.57 -10.17 -14.62
N LEU A 51 1.73 -9.84 -15.21
CA LEU A 51 2.16 -8.46 -15.43
C LEU A 51 1.24 -7.70 -16.40
N GLY A 52 0.77 -8.37 -17.47
CA GLY A 52 -0.06 -7.74 -18.51
C GLY A 52 -1.42 -7.22 -18.03
N GLY A 53 -1.88 -7.63 -16.85
CA GLY A 53 -3.14 -7.18 -16.25
C GLY A 53 -2.97 -6.18 -15.10
N ILE A 54 -1.75 -5.71 -14.81
CA ILE A 54 -1.46 -4.81 -13.69
C ILE A 54 -1.13 -3.42 -14.26
N PRO A 55 -1.83 -2.35 -13.82
CA PRO A 55 -1.47 -0.99 -14.22
C PRO A 55 -0.07 -0.62 -13.71
N GLU A 56 0.68 0.16 -14.48
CA GLU A 56 1.97 0.67 -14.01
C GLU A 56 1.77 1.56 -12.78
N SER A 57 2.56 1.31 -11.73
CA SER A 57 2.66 2.19 -10.57
C SER A 57 4.11 2.60 -10.35
N ASN A 58 4.28 3.85 -9.93
CA ASN A 58 5.57 4.40 -9.52
C ASN A 58 5.89 4.08 -8.06
N ASN A 59 4.97 3.45 -7.33
CA ASN A 59 5.13 3.05 -5.94
C ASN A 59 5.21 1.52 -5.84
N ALA A 60 6.30 1.01 -5.26
CA ALA A 60 6.59 -0.41 -5.12
C ALA A 60 5.59 -1.14 -4.24
N LYS A 61 5.12 -0.49 -3.17
CA LYS A 61 4.13 -1.04 -2.23
C LYS A 61 2.79 -1.22 -2.93
N GLU A 62 2.33 -0.20 -3.66
CA GLU A 62 1.11 -0.29 -4.47
C GLU A 62 1.22 -1.38 -5.55
N PHE A 63 2.36 -1.41 -6.26
CA PHE A 63 2.60 -2.40 -7.30
C PHE A 63 2.62 -3.84 -6.76
N LEU A 64 3.22 -4.04 -5.58
CA LEU A 64 3.22 -5.33 -4.89
C LEU A 64 1.80 -5.76 -4.51
N VAL A 65 0.99 -4.85 -3.97
CA VAL A 65 -0.41 -5.13 -3.63
C VAL A 65 -1.21 -5.49 -4.88
N ALA A 66 -1.09 -4.70 -5.96
CA ALA A 66 -1.76 -4.98 -7.22
C ALA A 66 -1.37 -6.34 -7.79
N THR A 67 -0.09 -6.70 -7.71
CA THR A 67 0.41 -8.04 -8.10
C THR A 67 -0.24 -9.14 -7.28
N ARG A 68 -0.30 -8.98 -5.95
CA ARG A 68 -0.90 -9.99 -5.07
C ARG A 68 -2.39 -10.15 -5.31
N LEU A 69 -3.11 -9.05 -5.52
CA LEU A 69 -4.53 -9.09 -5.87
C LEU A 69 -4.74 -9.83 -7.20
N LYS A 70 -3.91 -9.51 -8.21
CA LYS A 70 -3.97 -10.17 -9.52
C LYS A 70 -3.66 -11.66 -9.45
N ALA A 71 -2.67 -12.06 -8.64
CA ALA A 71 -2.32 -13.46 -8.45
C ALA A 71 -3.41 -14.27 -7.72
N LEU A 72 -4.32 -13.60 -6.99
CA LEU A 72 -5.48 -14.20 -6.34
C LEU A 72 -6.76 -14.11 -7.19
N ASP A 73 -6.65 -13.70 -8.46
CA ASP A 73 -7.78 -13.40 -9.35
C ASP A 73 -8.79 -12.40 -8.75
N ILE A 74 -8.34 -11.57 -7.81
CA ILE A 74 -9.14 -10.48 -7.26
C ILE A 74 -9.08 -9.32 -8.26
N PRO A 75 -10.24 -8.81 -8.75
CA PRO A 75 -10.25 -7.69 -9.67
C PRO A 75 -9.53 -6.49 -9.02
N ILE A 76 -8.53 -5.95 -9.73
CA ILE A 76 -7.80 -4.77 -9.28
C ILE A 76 -8.78 -3.59 -9.33
N PRO A 77 -9.12 -2.96 -8.20
CA PRO A 77 -9.97 -1.79 -8.23
C PRO A 77 -9.20 -0.66 -8.90
N ASP A 78 -9.84 0.12 -9.79
CA ASP A 78 -9.22 1.28 -10.42
C ASP A 78 -8.50 2.18 -9.39
N LYS A 79 -7.51 2.96 -9.85
CA LYS A 79 -6.63 3.83 -9.04
C LYS A 79 -7.36 4.66 -7.96
N PHE A 80 -8.62 5.01 -8.18
CA PHE A 80 -9.48 5.74 -7.24
C PHE A 80 -10.10 4.84 -6.15
N ILE A 81 -10.39 3.59 -6.47
CA ILE A 81 -10.98 2.60 -5.57
C ILE A 81 -9.92 1.97 -4.67
N VAL A 82 -8.62 1.94 -5.00
CA VAL A 82 -7.61 1.42 -4.05
C VAL A 82 -7.56 2.27 -2.77
N HIS A 83 -7.52 3.60 -2.90
CA HIS A 83 -7.57 4.49 -1.74
C HIS A 83 -8.91 4.40 -0.98
N GLN A 84 -10.04 4.31 -1.70
CA GLN A 84 -11.35 4.15 -1.09
C GLN A 84 -11.54 2.78 -0.43
N ALA A 85 -11.06 1.71 -1.05
CA ALA A 85 -11.14 0.34 -0.54
C ALA A 85 -10.19 0.14 0.63
N LEU A 86 -8.97 0.70 0.59
CA LEU A 86 -8.08 0.70 1.75
C LEU A 86 -8.70 1.50 2.91
N ASN A 87 -9.23 2.70 2.66
CA ASN A 87 -9.92 3.46 3.71
C ASN A 87 -11.17 2.72 4.22
N THR A 88 -11.95 2.08 3.34
CA THR A 88 -13.16 1.35 3.72
C THR A 88 -12.82 0.07 4.48
N LEU A 89 -11.77 -0.66 4.09
CA LEU A 89 -11.29 -1.86 4.77
C LEU A 89 -10.69 -1.51 6.14
N THR A 90 -9.94 -0.40 6.24
CA THR A 90 -9.46 0.13 7.52
C THR A 90 -10.62 0.51 8.43
N ILE A 91 -11.63 1.24 7.92
CA ILE A 91 -12.84 1.58 8.67
C ILE A 91 -13.63 0.32 9.07
N PHE A 92 -13.73 -0.68 8.18
CA PHE A 92 -14.41 -1.94 8.50
C PHE A 92 -13.67 -2.68 9.61
N PHE A 93 -12.35 -2.75 9.54
CA PHE A 93 -11.54 -3.42 10.54
C PHE A 93 -11.66 -2.74 11.90
N GLU A 94 -11.59 -1.40 11.96
CA GLU A 94 -11.80 -0.61 13.19
C GLU A 94 -13.21 -0.80 13.77
N ARG A 95 -14.26 -0.74 12.93
CA ARG A 95 -15.65 -0.98 13.36
C ARG A 95 -15.89 -2.40 13.87
N ASN A 96 -15.23 -3.40 13.28
CA ASN A 96 -15.32 -4.78 13.77
C ASN A 96 -14.53 -4.97 15.06
N GLN A 97 -13.46 -4.20 15.29
CA GLN A 97 -12.75 -4.17 16.57
C GLN A 97 -13.63 -3.59 17.69
N ASP A 98 -14.36 -2.51 17.42
CA ASP A 98 -15.36 -1.96 18.35
C ASP A 98 -16.48 -2.98 18.68
N CYS A 99 -16.92 -3.76 17.68
CA CYS A 99 -17.90 -4.83 17.90
C CYS A 99 -17.35 -6.02 18.69
N ILE A 100 -16.05 -6.33 18.59
CA ILE A 100 -15.40 -7.40 19.37
C ILE A 100 -15.19 -6.96 20.83
N GLN A 101 -15.11 -5.66 21.11
CA GLN A 101 -14.97 -5.11 22.46
C GLN A 101 -16.29 -4.75 23.17
N ARG A 102 -17.45 -4.92 22.53
CA ARG A 102 -18.76 -4.91 23.20
C ARG A 102 -19.50 -6.24 23.02
N PRO A 103 -19.36 -7.21 23.95
CA PRO A 103 -20.37 -8.25 24.08
C PRO A 103 -21.66 -7.59 24.60
N GLU A 104 -22.70 -7.63 23.78
CA GLU A 104 -24.12 -7.53 24.09
C GLU A 104 -24.57 -6.54 25.19
N SER A 105 -25.25 -5.48 24.77
CA SER A 105 -26.44 -5.02 25.48
C SER A 105 -27.63 -5.08 24.53
N VAL A 106 -28.02 -6.31 24.17
CA VAL A 106 -29.39 -6.58 23.73
C VAL A 106 -30.22 -6.66 25.00
N LEU A 107 -30.90 -5.57 25.34
CA LEU A 107 -32.00 -5.57 26.31
C LEU A 107 -32.91 -4.39 25.96
N GLY A 108 -34.11 -4.71 25.46
CA GLY A 108 -35.18 -3.75 25.27
C GLY A 108 -35.88 -3.81 23.92
N CYS A 109 -36.34 -4.99 23.50
CA CYS A 109 -37.59 -5.05 22.74
C CYS A 109 -38.70 -5.39 23.74
N GLU A 110 -39.35 -4.35 24.26
CA GLU A 110 -40.76 -4.33 24.66
C GLU A 110 -41.33 -2.96 24.28
#